data_AF-A0A6M8MRE7-F1
#
_entry.id   AF-A0A6M8MRE7-F1
#
_cell.length_a   1.000
_cell.length_b   1.000
_cell.length_c   1.000
_cell.angle_alpha   90.00
_cell.angle_beta   90.00
_cell.angle_gamma   90.00
#
_symmetry.space_group_name_H-M   'P 1'
#
loop_
_entity.id
_entity.type
_entity.pdbx_description
1 polymer ?
#
loop_
_entity_poly.entity_id
_entity_poly.type
_entity_poly.pdbx_seq_one_letter_code
_entity_poly.pdbx_strand_id
1 'polypeptide(L)'
;MFIENMPVMRGVNIKQIPMRLLQPFEKQALRNHSQSLQRLAERGGMNACEILGIIQGLSWSQLKHHEDDEACLIKWVAAQPLNHV
;
A
#
# COMPACT_ATOMS: atom_id res chain seq x y z
N MET A 1 11.78 8.88 -13.28
CA MET A 1 11.11 7.61 -13.67
C MET A 1 9.89 7.47 -12.79
N PHE A 2 8.70 7.26 -13.35
CA PHE A 2 7.52 6.95 -12.53
C PHE A 2 7.66 5.52 -12.00
N ILE A 3 7.44 5.33 -10.70
CA ILE A 3 7.51 3.99 -10.13
C ILE A 3 6.19 3.29 -10.37
N GLU A 4 6.24 2.16 -11.09
CA GLU A 4 5.05 1.40 -11.46
C GLU A 4 4.49 0.54 -10.32
N ASN A 5 5.31 0.26 -9.29
CA ASN A 5 4.94 -0.61 -8.18
C ASN A 5 5.39 -0.04 -6.83
N MET A 6 4.49 -0.05 -5.83
CA MET A 6 4.81 0.21 -4.43
C MET A 6 5.51 -1.01 -3.82
N PRO A 7 6.74 -0.90 -3.32
CA PRO A 7 7.37 -1.98 -2.56
C PRO A 7 6.63 -2.24 -1.26
N VAL A 8 6.47 -3.51 -0.90
CA VAL A 8 5.93 -3.93 0.39
C VAL A 8 7.08 -4.22 1.33
N MET A 9 7.33 -3.30 2.27
CA MET A 9 8.40 -3.44 3.25
C MET A 9 8.16 -4.68 4.11
N ARG A 10 9.21 -5.50 4.24
CA ARG A 10 9.19 -6.77 5.00
C ARG A 10 8.15 -7.80 4.53
N GLY A 11 7.51 -7.60 3.38
CA GLY A 11 6.63 -8.59 2.80
C GLY A 11 7.42 -9.85 2.43
N VAL A 12 6.99 -11.01 2.89
CA VAL A 12 7.56 -12.32 2.56
C VAL A 12 6.89 -12.88 1.31
N ASN A 13 5.55 -12.83 1.27
CA ASN A 13 4.69 -13.44 0.27
C ASN A 13 4.22 -12.44 -0.80
N ILE A 14 4.24 -11.13 -0.50
CA ILE A 14 4.00 -10.07 -1.48
C ILE A 14 5.12 -9.05 -1.41
N LYS A 15 5.84 -8.83 -2.52
CA LYS A 15 6.99 -7.91 -2.57
C LYS A 15 6.64 -6.52 -3.06
N GLN A 16 5.59 -6.41 -3.87
CA GLN A 16 5.21 -5.15 -4.50
C GLN A 16 3.73 -5.15 -4.90
N ILE A 17 3.15 -3.96 -5.01
CA ILE A 17 1.76 -3.74 -5.44
C ILE A 17 1.75 -2.76 -6.60
N PRO A 18 1.00 -3.03 -7.69
CA PRO A 18 0.86 -2.08 -8.78
C PRO A 18 0.37 -0.72 -8.29
N MET A 19 1.10 0.34 -8.64
CA MET A 19 0.81 1.71 -8.20
C MET A 19 -0.60 2.16 -8.61
N ARG A 20 -1.10 1.67 -9.75
CA ARG A 20 -2.47 1.92 -10.23
C ARG A 20 -3.55 1.52 -9.22
N LEU A 21 -3.31 0.49 -8.42
CA LEU A 21 -4.25 0.06 -7.37
C LEU A 21 -4.24 1.01 -6.18
N LEU A 22 -3.12 1.72 -5.97
CA LEU A 22 -2.96 2.64 -4.85
C LEU A 22 -3.29 4.10 -5.20
N GLN A 23 -3.25 4.48 -6.48
CA GLN A 23 -3.52 5.85 -6.95
C GLN A 23 -4.77 6.50 -6.33
N PRO A 24 -5.92 5.82 -6.16
CA PRO A 24 -7.08 6.42 -5.52
C PRO A 24 -6.86 6.88 -4.07
N PHE A 25 -5.84 6.34 -3.39
CA PHE A 25 -5.55 6.56 -1.97
C PHE A 25 -4.41 7.57 -1.72
N GLU A 26 -3.94 8.28 -2.76
CA GLU A 26 -2.87 9.30 -2.67
C GLU A 26 -3.13 10.33 -1.57
N LYS A 27 -4.38 10.80 -1.44
CA LYS A 27 -4.76 11.77 -0.39
C LYS A 27 -4.58 11.22 1.02
N GLN A 28 -4.89 9.95 1.24
CA GLN A 28 -4.73 9.32 2.54
C GLN A 28 -3.24 9.05 2.83
N ALA A 29 -2.47 8.65 1.82
CA ALA A 29 -1.02 8.50 1.94
C ALA A 29 -0.35 9.83 2.33
N LEU A 30 -0.75 10.94 1.69
CA LEU A 30 -0.30 12.28 2.04
C LEU A 30 -0.66 12.65 3.48
N ARG A 31 -1.90 12.37 3.92
CA ARG A 31 -2.34 12.64 5.29
C ARG A 31 -1.54 11.85 6.34
N ASN A 32 -1.25 10.58 6.06
CA ASN A 32 -0.57 9.71 7.01
C ASN A 32 0.95 9.95 7.00
N HIS A 33 1.58 10.10 5.84
CA HIS A 33 3.03 10.08 5.72
C HIS A 33 3.66 11.44 5.36
N SER A 34 2.84 12.47 5.14
CA SER A 34 3.27 13.77 4.60
C SER A 34 4.05 13.63 3.28
N GLN A 35 3.78 12.57 2.52
CA GLN A 35 4.51 12.16 1.32
C GLN A 35 3.56 11.56 0.30
N SER A 36 3.85 11.76 -0.98
CA SER A 36 3.13 11.13 -2.08
C SER A 36 3.41 9.63 -2.16
N LEU A 37 2.53 8.86 -2.83
CA LEU A 37 2.78 7.44 -3.08
C LEU A 37 4.08 7.22 -3.88
N GLN A 38 4.36 8.10 -4.84
CA GLN A 38 5.61 8.09 -5.59
C GLN A 38 6.82 8.22 -4.64
N ARG A 39 6.79 9.20 -3.73
CA ARG A 39 7.90 9.42 -2.79
C ARG A 39 8.06 8.27 -1.80
N LEU A 40 6.95 7.69 -1.36
CA LEU A 40 6.94 6.51 -0.50
C LEU A 40 7.58 5.32 -1.21
N ALA A 41 7.23 5.07 -2.46
CA ALA A 41 7.83 3.99 -3.24
C ALA A 41 9.33 4.20 -3.49
N GLU A 42 9.77 5.43 -3.77
CA GLU A 42 11.18 5.79 -3.97
C GLU A 42 12.05 5.50 -2.73
N ARG A 43 11.50 5.64 -1.52
CA ARG A 43 12.23 5.36 -0.26
C ARG A 43 12.10 3.93 0.24
N GLY A 44 11.63 3.01 -0.59
CA GLY A 44 11.52 1.58 -0.26
C GLY A 44 10.12 1.14 0.16
N GLY A 45 9.10 1.98 0.02
CA GLY A 45 7.70 1.62 0.15
C GLY A 45 7.09 1.78 1.54
N MET A 46 6.11 0.92 1.84
CA MET A 46 5.35 0.88 3.09
C MET A 46 5.17 -0.58 3.51
N ASN A 47 4.97 -0.83 4.80
CA ASN A 47 4.60 -2.17 5.25
C ASN A 47 3.13 -2.48 4.96
N ALA A 48 2.73 -3.75 5.12
CA ALA A 48 1.37 -4.19 4.80
C ALA A 48 0.27 -3.45 5.58
N CYS A 49 0.48 -3.19 6.87
CA CYS A 49 -0.46 -2.46 7.73
C CYS A 49 -0.66 -1.02 7.25
N GLU A 50 0.43 -0.31 6.92
CA GLU A 50 0.39 1.07 6.41
C GLU A 50 -0.40 1.14 5.09
N ILE A 51 -0.17 0.18 4.18
CA ILE A 51 -0.89 0.10 2.91
C ILE A 51 -2.39 -0.15 3.14
N LEU A 52 -2.73 -1.12 3.99
CA LEU A 52 -4.12 -1.38 4.36
C LEU A 52 -4.75 -0.16 5.05
N GLY A 53 -3.99 0.57 5.85
CA GLY A 53 -4.39 1.80 6.51
C GLY A 53 -4.82 2.88 5.53
N ILE A 54 -4.03 3.13 4.48
CA ILE A 54 -4.40 4.12 3.47
C ILE A 54 -5.61 3.68 2.64
N ILE A 55 -5.74 2.38 2.34
CA ILE A 55 -6.88 1.80 1.62
C ILE A 55 -8.17 1.96 2.42
N GLN A 56 -8.10 1.76 3.74
CA GLN A 56 -9.24 1.84 4.65
C GLN A 56 -9.53 3.26 5.15
N GLY A 57 -8.71 4.25 4.80
CA GLY A 57 -8.88 5.63 5.28
C GLY A 57 -8.52 5.83 6.76
N LEU A 58 -7.70 4.95 7.34
CA LEU A 58 -7.32 4.98 8.75
C LEU A 58 -6.18 5.98 9.01
N SER A 59 -6.25 6.68 10.14
CA SER A 59 -5.13 7.47 10.67
C SER A 59 -4.15 6.61 11.47
N TRP A 60 -2.95 7.15 11.74
CA TRP A 60 -1.94 6.48 12.57
C TRP A 60 -2.44 6.01 13.94
N SER A 61 -3.29 6.80 14.61
CA SER A 61 -3.89 6.42 15.89
C SER A 61 -4.86 5.24 15.82
N GLN A 62 -5.34 4.91 14.62
CA GLN A 62 -6.27 3.81 14.38
C GLN A 62 -5.54 2.56 13.84
N LEU A 63 -4.31 2.73 13.34
CA LEU A 63 -3.51 1.62 12.83
C LEU A 63 -3.09 0.70 13.97
N LYS A 64 -3.36 -0.59 13.78
CA LYS A 64 -2.91 -1.67 14.65
C LYS A 64 -2.20 -2.69 13.78
N HIS A 65 -0.98 -3.04 14.17
CA HIS A 65 -0.27 -4.12 13.52
C HIS A 65 -0.91 -5.46 13.88
N HIS A 66 -1.18 -6.26 12.87
CA HIS A 66 -1.65 -7.62 13.00
C HIS A 66 -0.73 -8.58 12.23
N GLU A 67 -0.56 -9.79 12.74
CA GLU A 67 0.26 -10.81 12.07
C GLU A 67 -0.29 -11.14 10.67
N ASP A 68 -1.61 -11.01 10.48
CA ASP A 68 -2.30 -11.30 9.23
C ASP A 68 -2.32 -10.15 8.21
N ASP A 69 -1.69 -8.99 8.49
CA ASP A 69 -1.73 -7.82 7.61
C ASP A 69 -1.26 -8.15 6.18
N GLU A 70 -0.20 -8.96 6.05
CA GLU A 70 0.28 -9.39 4.74
C GLU A 70 -0.75 -10.26 4.01
N ALA A 71 -1.36 -11.22 4.70
CA ALA A 71 -2.37 -12.09 4.12
C ALA A 71 -3.64 -11.30 3.70
N CYS A 72 -4.04 -10.33 4.51
CA CYS A 72 -5.14 -9.41 4.19
C CYS A 72 -4.83 -8.56 2.95
N LEU A 73 -3.61 -8.06 2.84
CA LEU A 73 -3.18 -7.29 1.68
C LEU A 73 -3.17 -8.13 0.40
N ILE A 74 -2.67 -9.37 0.46
CA ILE A 74 -2.68 -10.31 -0.66
C ILE A 74 -4.12 -10.58 -1.12
N LYS A 75 -5.03 -10.87 -0.19
CA LYS A 75 -6.45 -11.07 -0.50
C LYS A 75 -7.06 -9.83 -1.17
N TRP A 76 -6.76 -8.63 -0.65
CA TRP A 76 -7.24 -7.40 -1.23
C TRP A 76 -6.73 -7.18 -2.66
N VAL A 77 -5.43 -7.41 -2.91
CA VAL A 77 -4.84 -7.30 -4.26
C VAL A 77 -5.45 -8.31 -5.22
N ALA A 78 -5.60 -9.57 -4.80
CA ALA A 78 -6.20 -10.64 -5.60
C ALA A 78 -7.68 -10.39 -5.93
N ALA A 79 -8.39 -9.63 -5.09
CA ALA A 79 -9.78 -9.24 -5.33
C ALA A 79 -9.91 -8.04 -6.29
N GLN A 80 -8.83 -7.34 -6.63
CA GLN A 80 -8.89 -6.25 -7.60
C GLN A 80 -9.08 -6.81 -9.00
N PRO A 81 -9.89 -6.15 -9.86
CA PRO A 81 -10.05 -6.60 -11.23
C PRO A 81 -8.69 -6.63 -11.93
N LEU A 82 -8.37 -7.78 -12.53
CA LEU A 82 -7.29 -7.91 -13.50
C LEU A 82 -7.66 -7.07 -14.72
N ASN A 83 -7.40 -5.77 -14.66
CA ASN A 83 -7.41 -4.95 -15.86
C ASN A 83 -6.17 -5.36 -16.66
N HIS A 84 -6.36 -6.40 -17.46
CA HIS A 84 -5.61 -6.66 -18.69
C HIS A 84 -5.77 -5.40 -19.54
N VAL A 85 -4.67 -4.67 -19.68
CA VAL A 85 -4.48 -3.72 -20.78
C VAL A 85 -3.50 -4.38 -21.70
#